data_AF-A0A3N5F553-F1
#
_entry.id   AF-A0A3N5F553-F1
#
_cell.length_a   1.000
_cell.length_b   1.000
_cell.length_c   1.000
_cell.angle_alpha   90.00
_cell.angle_beta   90.00
_cell.angle_gamma   90.00
#
_symmetry.space_group_name_H-M   'P 1'
#
loop_
_entity.id
_entity.type
_entity.pdbx_description
1 polymer ?
#
loop_
_entity_poly.entity_id
_entity_poly.type
_entity_poly.pdbx_seq_one_letter_code
_entity_poly.pdbx_strand_id
1 'polypeptide(L)'
;MAGLATSLGAGAATNSLNQMPDIDTLFLFGSNPTEAHPIVSLYLKEALTNGAKLIVGDPRKTWMAKRADVWLSLNPGSNIALLNGIINVIIENGWEKSEFIAQRTEAFEELKAKVGEYDLDRVEKLTGVARQDIIEAARLYSHAEKAMIVYGLGVTEHQTGTENAMAIANLALVCGQIGRPSTGIMALRGQNNVQGAS
;
A
#
# COMPACT_ATOMS: atom_id res chain seq x y z
N MET A 1 12.31 9.11 2.72
CA MET A 1 12.17 9.97 1.51
C MET A 1 12.76 9.29 0.29
N ALA A 2 13.95 8.69 0.41
CA ALA A 2 14.65 8.03 -0.69
C ALA A 2 13.77 7.11 -1.56
N GLY A 3 13.03 6.16 -0.96
CA GLY A 3 12.28 5.17 -1.75
C GLY A 3 11.26 5.76 -2.74
N LEU A 4 10.32 6.58 -2.27
CA LEU A 4 9.35 7.24 -3.16
C LEU A 4 10.01 8.21 -4.14
N ALA A 5 11.06 8.92 -3.73
CA ALA A 5 11.78 9.82 -4.63
C ALA A 5 12.45 9.06 -5.78
N THR A 6 13.04 7.90 -5.50
CA THR A 6 13.58 7.01 -6.54
C THR A 6 12.48 6.49 -7.47
N SER A 7 11.34 6.06 -6.92
CA SER A 7 10.27 5.46 -7.72
C SER A 7 9.40 6.45 -8.50
N LEU A 8 9.19 7.66 -7.97
CA LEU A 8 8.18 8.62 -8.48
C LEU A 8 8.76 10.01 -8.77
N GLY A 9 10.04 10.25 -8.50
CA GLY A 9 10.70 11.55 -8.64
C GLY A 9 10.44 12.53 -7.47
N ALA A 10 9.55 12.19 -6.52
CA ALA A 10 9.28 13.00 -5.34
C ALA A 10 8.98 12.15 -4.09
N GLY A 11 9.41 12.62 -2.92
CA GLY A 11 9.19 11.94 -1.64
C GLY A 11 7.94 12.38 -0.88
N ALA A 12 7.19 13.35 -1.40
CA ALA A 12 5.97 13.88 -0.78
C ALA A 12 4.78 12.92 -0.97
N ALA A 13 3.69 13.15 -0.23
CA ALA A 13 2.43 12.47 -0.51
C ALA A 13 1.95 12.81 -1.93
N THR A 14 1.42 11.83 -2.65
CA THR A 14 1.05 12.02 -4.07
C THR A 14 -0.27 12.78 -4.24
N ASN A 15 -1.12 12.74 -3.22
CA ASN A 15 -2.46 13.31 -3.22
C ASN A 15 -2.73 14.09 -1.92
N SER A 16 -3.84 14.82 -1.90
CA SER A 16 -4.22 15.67 -0.76
C SER A 16 -5.15 14.94 0.22
N LEU A 17 -5.09 15.29 1.50
CA LEU A 17 -5.92 14.68 2.55
C LEU A 17 -7.42 14.83 2.30
N ASN A 18 -7.85 15.93 1.70
CA ASN A 18 -9.26 16.19 1.39
C ASN A 18 -9.84 15.27 0.29
N GLN A 19 -9.00 14.48 -0.40
CA GLN A 19 -9.44 13.47 -1.37
C GLN A 19 -9.65 12.10 -0.71
N MET A 20 -9.26 11.92 0.56
CA MET A 20 -9.42 10.65 1.26
C MET A 20 -10.88 10.18 1.39
N PRO A 21 -11.89 11.03 1.66
CA PRO A 21 -13.28 10.58 1.76
C PRO A 21 -13.87 9.93 0.49
N ASP A 22 -13.26 10.19 -0.66
CA ASP A 22 -13.75 9.77 -1.99
C ASP A 22 -13.07 8.50 -2.52
N ILE A 23 -12.14 7.89 -1.75
CA ILE A 23 -11.49 6.63 -2.12
C ILE A 23 -12.49 5.46 -2.01
N ASP A 24 -12.35 4.44 -2.86
CA ASP A 24 -13.18 3.22 -2.80
C ASP A 24 -12.46 2.03 -2.18
N THR A 25 -11.11 2.05 -2.14
CA THR A 25 -10.29 1.10 -1.39
C THR A 25 -9.15 1.81 -0.67
N LEU A 26 -9.08 1.59 0.64
CA LEU A 26 -7.98 2.01 1.50
C LEU A 26 -7.07 0.81 1.80
N PHE A 27 -5.80 0.91 1.44
CA PHE A 27 -4.77 0.01 1.95
C PHE A 27 -3.93 0.72 3.00
N LEU A 28 -4.22 0.46 4.27
CA LEU A 28 -3.49 0.98 5.41
C LEU A 28 -2.35 0.02 5.79
N PHE A 29 -1.10 0.41 5.57
CA PHE A 29 0.06 -0.48 5.73
C PHE A 29 1.11 0.10 6.69
N GLY A 30 1.41 -0.60 7.79
CA GLY A 30 2.39 -0.15 8.79
C GLY A 30 2.06 1.21 9.42
N SER A 31 0.78 1.52 9.62
CA SER A 31 0.31 2.80 10.14
C SER A 31 -0.90 2.64 11.06
N ASN A 32 -0.95 3.44 12.12
CA ASN A 32 -2.09 3.52 13.04
C ASN A 32 -2.60 4.97 13.18
N PRO A 33 -3.34 5.49 12.19
CA PRO A 33 -3.76 6.88 12.17
C PRO A 33 -4.77 7.19 13.29
N THR A 34 -5.47 6.20 13.84
CA THR A 34 -6.41 6.41 14.96
C THR A 34 -5.70 6.98 16.19
N GLU A 35 -4.43 6.63 16.40
CA GLU A 35 -3.62 7.12 17.51
C GLU A 35 -2.62 8.19 17.07
N ALA A 36 -1.93 7.97 15.94
CA ALA A 36 -0.84 8.84 15.49
C ALA A 36 -1.30 10.07 14.70
N HIS A 37 -2.46 10.00 14.02
CA HIS A 37 -2.96 11.07 13.15
C HIS A 37 -4.49 11.20 13.24
N PRO A 38 -5.06 11.59 14.39
CA PRO A 38 -6.51 11.51 14.61
C PRO A 38 -7.36 12.25 13.57
N ILE A 39 -6.90 13.39 13.06
CA ILE A 39 -7.61 14.13 12.00
C ILE A 39 -7.59 13.37 10.67
N VAL A 40 -6.45 12.78 10.29
CA VAL A 40 -6.37 11.90 9.10
C VAL A 40 -7.31 10.70 9.28
N SER A 41 -7.36 10.14 10.49
CA SER A 41 -8.28 9.04 10.82
C SER A 41 -9.74 9.41 10.59
N LEU A 42 -10.15 10.67 10.79
CA LEU A 42 -11.53 11.10 10.52
C LEU A 42 -11.86 11.02 9.03
N TYR A 43 -11.00 11.56 8.16
CA TYR A 43 -11.20 11.47 6.71
C TYR A 43 -11.22 10.01 6.22
N LEU A 44 -10.34 9.16 6.74
CA LEU A 44 -10.33 7.74 6.38
C LEU A 44 -11.60 7.04 6.86
N LYS A 45 -12.09 7.33 8.07
CA LYS A 45 -13.36 6.76 8.58
C LYS A 45 -14.57 7.25 7.79
N GLU A 46 -14.54 8.47 7.28
CA GLU A 46 -15.56 8.99 6.38
C GLU A 46 -15.61 8.17 5.08
N ALA A 47 -14.46 7.89 4.47
CA ALA A 47 -14.39 6.98 3.31
C ALA A 47 -15.01 5.61 3.60
N LEU A 48 -14.67 5.01 4.75
CA LEU A 48 -15.25 3.72 5.17
C LEU A 48 -16.77 3.81 5.35
N THR A 49 -17.26 4.93 5.88
CA THR A 49 -18.70 5.19 6.04
C THR A 49 -19.39 5.35 4.67
N ASN A 50 -18.67 5.88 3.67
CA ASN A 50 -19.10 5.98 2.28
C ASN A 50 -19.03 4.65 1.51
N GLY A 51 -18.58 3.57 2.16
CA GLY A 51 -18.53 2.23 1.58
C GLY A 51 -17.16 1.78 1.07
N ALA A 52 -16.10 2.55 1.32
CA ALA A 52 -14.75 2.15 0.94
C ALA A 52 -14.33 0.84 1.62
N LYS A 53 -13.61 0.00 0.87
CA LYS A 53 -13.01 -1.25 1.36
C LYS A 53 -11.73 -0.98 2.13
N LEU A 54 -11.50 -1.77 3.17
CA LEU A 54 -10.36 -1.59 4.07
C LEU A 54 -9.47 -2.84 4.09
N ILE A 55 -8.24 -2.65 3.61
CA ILE A 55 -7.14 -3.60 3.77
C ILE A 55 -6.18 -3.03 4.82
N VAL A 56 -5.82 -3.83 5.83
CA VAL A 56 -4.87 -3.41 6.87
C VAL A 56 -3.70 -4.39 6.96
N GLY A 57 -2.48 -3.91 6.74
CA GLY A 57 -1.25 -4.62 7.06
C GLY A 57 -0.62 -4.08 8.34
N ASP A 58 -0.82 -4.77 9.46
CA ASP A 58 -0.18 -4.48 10.75
C ASP A 58 -0.11 -5.80 11.55
N PRO A 59 1.03 -6.14 12.18
CA PRO A 59 1.12 -7.33 13.04
C PRO A 59 0.15 -7.29 14.23
N ARG A 60 -0.35 -6.10 14.58
CA ARG A 60 -1.25 -5.88 15.73
C ARG A 60 -2.67 -5.67 15.24
N LYS A 61 -3.62 -6.14 16.05
CA LYS A 61 -5.05 -5.93 15.82
C LYS A 61 -5.52 -4.53 16.29
N THR A 62 -5.05 -3.49 15.59
CA THR A 62 -5.38 -2.07 15.85
C THR A 62 -6.88 -1.77 15.66
N TRP A 63 -7.32 -0.54 15.97
CA TRP A 63 -8.73 -0.14 15.79
C TRP A 63 -9.22 -0.32 14.34
N MET A 64 -8.36 0.02 13.37
CA MET A 64 -8.64 -0.14 11.94
C MET A 64 -8.62 -1.62 11.54
N ALA A 65 -7.64 -2.40 12.01
CA ALA A 65 -7.55 -3.83 11.72
C ALA A 65 -8.80 -4.60 12.18
N LYS A 66 -9.40 -4.22 13.32
CA LYS A 66 -10.67 -4.83 13.81
C LYS A 66 -11.87 -4.60 12.89
N ARG A 67 -11.78 -3.66 11.94
CA ARG A 67 -12.85 -3.26 11.01
C ARG A 67 -12.46 -3.48 9.55
N ALA A 68 -11.30 -4.07 9.30
CA ALA A 68 -10.83 -4.30 7.95
C ALA A 68 -11.65 -5.39 7.27
N ASP A 69 -11.93 -5.22 5.98
CA ASP A 69 -12.40 -6.32 5.13
C ASP A 69 -11.31 -7.41 5.05
N VAL A 70 -10.03 -7.00 5.01
CA VAL A 70 -8.86 -7.90 5.06
C VAL A 70 -7.82 -7.39 6.05
N TRP A 71 -7.48 -8.21 7.04
CA TRP A 71 -6.38 -7.93 7.96
C TRP A 71 -5.19 -8.86 7.70
N LEU A 72 -4.14 -8.30 7.11
CA LEU A 72 -2.88 -8.97 6.84
C LEU A 72 -2.00 -8.90 8.09
N SER A 73 -2.19 -9.86 9.01
CA SER A 73 -1.44 -9.99 10.27
C SER A 73 -0.03 -10.54 10.05
N LEU A 74 0.79 -9.80 9.31
CA LEU A 74 2.14 -10.19 8.92
C LEU A 74 3.13 -10.29 10.09
N ASN A 75 4.09 -11.21 9.99
CA ASN A 75 5.25 -11.29 10.86
C ASN A 75 6.07 -10.00 10.75
N PRO A 76 6.52 -9.38 11.86
CA PRO A 76 7.36 -8.19 11.81
C PRO A 76 8.59 -8.36 10.92
N GLY A 77 8.82 -7.39 10.01
CA GLY A 77 9.95 -7.42 9.08
C GLY A 77 9.69 -8.15 7.75
N SER A 78 8.53 -8.80 7.58
CA SER A 78 8.17 -9.52 6.34
C SER A 78 7.49 -8.64 5.26
N ASN A 79 7.56 -7.31 5.39
CA ASN A 79 6.85 -6.33 4.56
C ASN A 79 7.08 -6.54 3.04
N ILE A 80 8.34 -6.64 2.60
CA ILE A 80 8.69 -6.83 1.19
C ILE A 80 8.12 -8.14 0.64
N ALA A 81 8.20 -9.22 1.42
CA ALA A 81 7.68 -10.52 1.00
C ALA A 81 6.17 -10.45 0.77
N LEU A 82 5.43 -9.80 1.68
CA LEU A 82 3.98 -9.62 1.53
C LEU A 82 3.64 -8.74 0.31
N LEU A 83 4.30 -7.58 0.16
CA LEU A 83 4.03 -6.67 -0.96
C LEU A 83 4.35 -7.32 -2.32
N ASN A 84 5.48 -8.02 -2.43
CA ASN A 84 5.83 -8.76 -3.64
C ASN A 84 4.87 -9.90 -3.92
N GLY A 85 4.40 -10.61 -2.88
CA GLY A 85 3.38 -11.65 -3.02
C GLY A 85 2.06 -11.10 -3.55
N ILE A 86 1.60 -9.95 -3.04
CA ILE A 86 0.41 -9.26 -3.53
C ILE A 86 0.58 -8.87 -5.00
N ILE A 87 1.74 -8.29 -5.37
CA ILE A 87 2.03 -7.92 -6.77
C ILE A 87 2.06 -9.17 -7.65
N ASN A 88 2.68 -10.27 -7.20
CA ASN A 88 2.74 -11.51 -7.97
C ASN A 88 1.34 -12.05 -8.26
N VAL A 89 0.47 -12.10 -7.25
CA VAL A 89 -0.94 -12.51 -7.44
C VAL A 89 -1.65 -11.62 -8.48
N ILE A 90 -1.44 -10.31 -8.43
CA ILE A 90 -2.04 -9.38 -9.40
C ILE A 90 -1.58 -9.71 -10.83
N ILE A 91 -0.28 -9.93 -11.03
CA ILE A 91 0.30 -10.20 -12.35
C ILE A 91 -0.09 -11.60 -12.86
N GLU A 92 -0.06 -12.63 -12.02
CA GLU A 92 -0.45 -14.00 -12.40
C GLU A 92 -1.91 -14.09 -12.84
N ASN A 93 -2.78 -13.23 -12.32
CA ASN A 93 -4.19 -13.18 -12.68
C ASN A 93 -4.51 -12.16 -13.79
N GLY A 94 -3.51 -11.43 -14.31
CA GLY A 94 -3.73 -10.40 -15.34
C GLY A 94 -4.53 -9.19 -14.84
N TRP A 95 -4.44 -8.88 -13.55
CA TRP A 95 -5.19 -7.78 -12.91
C TRP A 95 -4.43 -6.45 -12.94
N GLU A 96 -3.18 -6.44 -13.42
CA GLU A 96 -2.39 -5.24 -13.57
C GLU A 96 -2.96 -4.27 -14.62
N LYS A 97 -2.61 -2.99 -14.52
CA LYS A 97 -3.03 -1.97 -15.51
C LYS A 97 -2.02 -1.89 -16.64
N SER A 98 -2.04 -2.87 -17.55
CA SER A 98 -1.02 -3.04 -18.60
C SER A 98 -0.81 -1.78 -19.46
N GLU A 99 -1.88 -1.05 -19.81
CA GLU A 99 -1.77 0.21 -20.56
C GLU A 99 -1.06 1.31 -19.77
N PHE A 100 -1.38 1.46 -18.48
CA PHE A 100 -0.72 2.41 -17.60
C PHE A 100 0.76 2.05 -17.45
N ILE A 101 1.05 0.77 -17.21
CA ILE A 101 2.41 0.25 -17.07
C ILE A 101 3.23 0.58 -18.32
N ALA A 102 2.72 0.25 -19.51
CA ALA A 102 3.42 0.49 -20.77
C ALA A 102 3.71 1.98 -21.05
N GLN A 103 2.84 2.88 -20.61
CA GLN A 103 2.94 4.31 -20.91
C GLN A 103 3.68 5.13 -19.83
N ARG A 104 3.69 4.66 -18.58
CA ARG A 104 4.02 5.51 -17.41
C ARG A 104 5.06 4.88 -16.48
N THR A 105 5.59 3.71 -16.82
CA THR A 105 6.55 2.98 -15.98
C THR A 105 7.73 2.47 -16.81
N GLU A 106 8.76 2.03 -16.11
CA GLU A 106 9.93 1.34 -16.66
C GLU A 106 10.23 0.09 -15.83
N ALA A 107 11.07 -0.80 -16.36
CA ALA A 107 11.56 -2.00 -15.69
C ALA A 107 10.47 -2.97 -15.16
N PHE A 108 9.31 -3.03 -15.84
CA PHE A 108 8.21 -3.92 -15.42
C PHE A 108 8.55 -5.40 -15.56
N GLU A 109 9.30 -5.79 -16.60
CA GLU A 109 9.68 -7.20 -16.81
C GLU A 109 10.66 -7.67 -15.72
N GLU A 110 11.57 -6.80 -15.28
CA GLU A 110 12.48 -7.05 -14.16
C GLU A 110 11.70 -7.19 -12.84
N LEU A 111 10.70 -6.32 -12.62
CA LEU A 111 9.79 -6.43 -11.48
C LEU A 111 9.04 -7.77 -11.52
N LYS A 112 8.44 -8.11 -12.67
CA LYS A 112 7.67 -9.34 -12.89
C LYS A 112 8.50 -10.58 -12.61
N ALA A 113 9.71 -10.65 -13.16
CA ALA A 113 10.65 -11.73 -12.89
C ALA A 113 10.97 -11.84 -11.39
N LYS A 114 11.16 -10.70 -10.71
CA LYS A 114 11.50 -10.69 -9.28
C LYS A 114 10.34 -11.11 -8.38
N VAL A 115 9.13 -10.61 -8.64
CA VAL A 115 7.96 -10.98 -7.83
C VAL A 115 7.50 -12.42 -8.10
N GLY A 116 7.81 -12.99 -9.28
CA GLY A 116 7.59 -14.41 -9.55
C GLY A 116 8.36 -15.36 -8.63
N GLU A 117 9.39 -14.89 -7.91
CA GLU A 117 10.04 -15.65 -6.84
C GLU A 117 9.21 -15.76 -5.55
N TYR A 118 8.10 -15.02 -5.44
CA TYR A 118 7.23 -14.87 -4.27
C TYR A 118 5.85 -15.49 -4.52
N ASP A 119 5.83 -16.79 -4.82
CA ASP A 119 4.58 -17.57 -4.84
C ASP A 119 3.86 -17.56 -3.48
N LEU A 120 2.57 -17.89 -3.48
CA LEU A 120 1.73 -17.86 -2.28
C LEU A 120 2.25 -18.76 -1.15
N ASP A 121 2.83 -19.91 -1.48
CA ASP A 121 3.40 -20.86 -0.52
C ASP A 121 4.58 -20.24 0.24
N ARG A 122 5.48 -19.61 -0.49
CA ARG A 122 6.64 -18.91 0.06
C ARG A 122 6.20 -17.70 0.87
N VAL A 123 5.26 -16.91 0.35
CA VAL A 123 4.81 -15.68 1.02
C VAL A 123 4.08 -16.01 2.30
N GLU A 124 3.19 -16.99 2.32
CA GLU A 124 2.50 -17.46 3.54
C GLU A 124 3.52 -17.93 4.59
N LYS A 125 4.52 -18.71 4.18
CA LYS A 125 5.58 -19.18 5.10
C LYS A 125 6.41 -18.04 5.70
N LEU A 126 6.77 -17.03 4.90
CA LEU A 126 7.59 -15.90 5.36
C LEU A 126 6.79 -14.93 6.23
N THR A 127 5.57 -14.64 5.81
CA THR A 127 4.75 -13.57 6.39
C THR A 127 3.81 -14.06 7.47
N GLY A 128 3.47 -15.34 7.51
CA GLY A 128 2.42 -15.88 8.38
C GLY A 128 1.00 -15.45 7.98
N VAL A 129 0.83 -14.74 6.85
CA VAL A 129 -0.48 -14.31 6.34
C VAL A 129 -1.06 -15.43 5.48
N ALA A 130 -2.33 -15.78 5.72
CA ALA A 130 -3.01 -16.82 4.97
C ALA A 130 -3.10 -16.46 3.48
N ARG A 131 -2.94 -17.47 2.61
CA ARG A 131 -3.02 -17.28 1.14
C ARG A 131 -4.28 -16.54 0.70
N GLN A 132 -5.41 -16.91 1.29
CA GLN A 132 -6.70 -16.33 0.93
C GLN A 132 -6.76 -14.83 1.21
N ASP A 133 -6.16 -14.37 2.31
CA ASP A 133 -6.12 -12.94 2.65
C ASP A 133 -5.21 -12.17 1.70
N ILE A 134 -4.10 -12.77 1.27
CA ILE A 134 -3.20 -12.18 0.26
C ILE A 134 -3.93 -12.01 -1.07
N ILE A 135 -4.64 -13.06 -1.52
CA ILE A 135 -5.43 -13.03 -2.76
C ILE A 135 -6.54 -11.99 -2.67
N GLU A 136 -7.26 -11.94 -1.55
CA GLU A 136 -8.36 -10.99 -1.38
C GLU A 136 -7.86 -9.54 -1.32
N ALA A 137 -6.74 -9.27 -0.64
CA ALA A 137 -6.11 -7.96 -0.65
C ALA A 137 -5.67 -7.55 -2.07
N ALA A 138 -5.04 -8.47 -2.81
CA ALA A 138 -4.65 -8.26 -4.20
C ALA A 138 -5.86 -7.92 -5.08
N ARG A 139 -6.95 -8.67 -4.94
CA ARG A 139 -8.20 -8.46 -5.68
C ARG A 139 -8.83 -7.11 -5.35
N LEU A 140 -9.03 -6.81 -4.07
CA LEU A 140 -9.64 -5.55 -3.62
C LEU A 140 -8.85 -4.32 -4.08
N TYR A 141 -7.52 -4.37 -4.00
CA TYR A 141 -6.68 -3.23 -4.37
C TYR A 141 -6.58 -3.03 -5.90
N SER A 142 -6.40 -4.11 -6.67
CA SER A 142 -6.26 -4.04 -8.14
C SER A 142 -7.55 -3.67 -8.87
N HIS A 143 -8.71 -4.05 -8.32
CA HIS A 143 -10.02 -3.81 -8.93
C HIS A 143 -10.64 -2.46 -8.55
N ALA A 144 -10.10 -1.78 -7.55
CA ALA A 144 -10.59 -0.47 -7.16
C ALA A 144 -10.39 0.59 -8.26
N GLU A 145 -11.37 1.45 -8.45
CA GLU A 145 -11.23 2.61 -9.33
C GLU A 145 -10.36 3.68 -8.66
N LYS A 146 -10.49 3.81 -7.33
CA LYS A 146 -9.87 4.85 -6.49
C LYS A 146 -9.19 4.27 -5.25
N ALA A 147 -8.06 3.58 -5.46
CA ALA A 147 -7.31 2.98 -4.35
C ALA A 147 -6.20 3.91 -3.83
N MET A 148 -6.07 3.99 -2.51
CA MET A 148 -5.01 4.76 -1.84
C MET A 148 -4.27 3.90 -0.82
N ILE A 149 -2.93 3.91 -0.89
CA ILE A 149 -2.08 3.33 0.15
C ILE A 149 -1.73 4.42 1.16
N VAL A 150 -2.00 4.16 2.43
CA VAL A 150 -1.60 5.03 3.54
C VAL A 150 -0.59 4.28 4.39
N TYR A 151 0.60 4.83 4.57
CA TYR A 151 1.65 4.19 5.38
C TYR A 151 2.36 5.16 6.31
N GLY A 152 3.05 4.62 7.31
CA GLY A 152 3.75 5.39 8.34
C GLY A 152 5.08 4.76 8.75
N LEU A 153 5.47 4.99 10.01
CA LEU A 153 6.78 4.57 10.52
C LEU A 153 6.97 3.04 10.56
N GLY A 154 5.89 2.26 10.64
CA GLY A 154 5.93 0.79 10.55
C GLY A 154 6.40 0.25 9.20
N VAL A 155 6.70 1.13 8.24
CA VAL A 155 7.33 0.80 6.96
C VAL A 155 8.77 1.32 6.93
N THR A 156 9.02 2.52 7.44
CA THR A 156 10.26 3.26 7.19
C THR A 156 11.35 3.08 8.24
N GLU A 157 11.01 2.62 9.45
CA GLU A 157 11.98 2.42 10.54
C GLU A 157 12.56 0.98 10.59
N HIS A 158 12.43 0.26 9.47
CA HIS A 158 13.12 -1.00 9.22
C HIS A 158 14.47 -0.74 8.53
N GLN A 159 15.41 -1.69 8.65
CA GLN A 159 16.66 -1.67 7.87
C GLN A 159 16.39 -1.58 6.36
N THR A 160 15.27 -2.13 5.90
CA THR A 160 14.81 -2.12 4.51
C THR A 160 13.73 -1.06 4.22
N GLY A 161 13.70 0.03 5.00
CA GLY A 161 12.64 1.03 4.92
C GLY A 161 12.52 1.72 3.55
N THR A 162 13.64 1.89 2.85
CA THR A 162 13.68 2.43 1.48
C THR A 162 13.02 1.46 0.51
N GLU A 163 13.38 0.19 0.57
CA GLU A 163 12.89 -0.87 -0.30
C GLU A 163 11.41 -1.15 -0.02
N ASN A 164 10.96 -1.06 1.24
CA ASN A 164 9.54 -1.15 1.57
C ASN A 164 8.72 -0.04 0.89
N ALA A 165 9.23 1.20 0.91
CA ALA A 165 8.57 2.31 0.23
C ALA A 165 8.58 2.15 -1.31
N MET A 166 9.64 1.58 -1.88
CA MET A 166 9.69 1.23 -3.31
C MET A 166 8.70 0.11 -3.66
N ALA A 167 8.56 -0.92 -2.82
CA ALA A 167 7.59 -2.00 -3.02
C ALA A 167 6.14 -1.48 -2.96
N ILE A 168 5.85 -0.53 -2.05
CA ILE A 168 4.57 0.20 -2.02
C ILE A 168 4.34 0.98 -3.32
N ALA A 169 5.36 1.68 -3.82
CA ALA A 169 5.28 2.39 -5.09
C ALA A 169 5.02 1.45 -6.26
N ASN A 170 5.73 0.32 -6.33
CA ASN A 170 5.54 -0.70 -7.35
C ASN A 170 4.11 -1.23 -7.35
N LEU A 171 3.54 -1.57 -6.18
CA LEU A 171 2.15 -2.01 -6.08
C LEU A 171 1.16 -0.96 -6.64
N ALA A 172 1.34 0.32 -6.28
CA ALA A 172 0.50 1.39 -6.79
C ALA A 172 0.64 1.61 -8.30
N LEU A 173 1.86 1.50 -8.83
CA LEU A 173 2.16 1.63 -10.26
C LEU A 173 1.59 0.46 -11.08
N VAL A 174 1.76 -0.77 -10.61
CA VAL A 174 1.19 -1.99 -11.22
C VAL A 174 -0.33 -1.87 -11.34
N CYS A 175 -0.98 -1.23 -10.36
CA CYS A 175 -2.43 -1.04 -10.35
C CYS A 175 -2.89 0.29 -10.98
N GLY A 176 -2.00 1.11 -11.55
CA GLY A 176 -2.37 2.39 -12.15
C GLY A 176 -3.02 3.39 -11.18
N GLN A 177 -2.65 3.32 -9.89
CA GLN A 177 -3.23 4.14 -8.82
C GLN A 177 -2.45 5.44 -8.59
N ILE A 178 -1.69 5.93 -9.57
CA ILE A 178 -0.87 7.16 -9.45
C ILE A 178 -1.29 8.19 -10.49
N GLY A 179 -1.41 9.45 -10.07
CA GLY A 179 -1.69 10.58 -10.97
C GLY A 179 -3.17 10.85 -11.25
N ARG A 180 -4.08 10.29 -10.44
CA ARG A 180 -5.52 10.52 -10.51
C ARG A 180 -6.06 11.04 -9.18
N PRO A 181 -7.21 11.76 -9.15
CA PRO A 181 -7.85 12.16 -7.90
C PRO A 181 -8.26 10.95 -7.06
N SER A 182 -8.11 11.06 -5.74
CA SER A 182 -8.52 10.03 -4.77
C SER A 182 -7.83 8.67 -5.00
N THR A 183 -6.58 8.70 -5.47
CA THR A 183 -5.72 7.52 -5.55
C THR A 183 -4.40 7.79 -4.81
N GLY A 184 -3.44 6.88 -4.93
CA GLY A 184 -2.03 7.19 -4.72
C GLY A 184 -1.48 6.75 -3.38
N ILE A 185 -0.42 7.42 -2.93
CA ILE A 185 0.37 7.02 -1.78
C ILE A 185 0.48 8.19 -0.80
N MET A 186 -0.01 7.96 0.41
CA MET A 186 0.05 8.88 1.52
C MET A 186 1.08 8.40 2.55
N ALA A 187 2.30 8.90 2.42
CA ALA A 187 3.35 8.73 3.41
C ALA A 187 3.09 9.67 4.61
N LEU A 188 2.41 9.17 5.65
CA LEU A 188 2.07 9.99 6.82
C LEU A 188 3.35 10.39 7.57
N ARG A 189 3.54 11.69 7.71
CA ARG A 189 4.67 12.30 8.39
C ARG A 189 4.36 12.48 9.88
N GLY A 190 5.37 12.31 10.73
CA GLY A 190 5.18 12.33 12.19
C GLY A 190 5.03 13.73 12.78
N GLN A 191 5.96 14.64 12.47
CA GLN A 191 6.02 15.97 13.08
C GLN A 191 5.28 17.01 12.24
N ASN A 192 4.73 18.04 12.89
CA ASN A 192 3.89 19.09 12.28
C ASN A 192 4.52 19.78 11.05
N ASN A 193 5.85 19.96 11.02
CA ASN A 193 6.55 20.65 9.93
C ASN A 193 7.73 19.85 9.35
N VAL A 194 7.80 18.53 9.54
CA VAL A 194 8.89 17.75 8.93
C VAL A 194 8.86 17.83 7.41
N GLN A 195 7.66 18.00 6.81
CA GLN A 195 7.51 18.19 5.36
C GLN A 195 8.04 19.55 4.87
N GLY A 196 7.92 20.62 5.67
CA GLY A 196 8.44 21.94 5.30
C GLY A 196 9.95 22.09 5.51
N ALA A 197 10.54 21.21 6.30
CA ALA A 197 11.98 21.17 6.58
C ALA A 197 12.76 20.17 5.70
N SER A 198 12.10 19.42 4.82
CA SER A 198 12.70 18.36 3.98
C SER A 198 13.09 18.81 2.58
#